data_AF-A0A9W9YQX3-F1
#
_entry.id   AF-A0A9W9YQX3-F1
#
_cell.length_a   1.000
_cell.length_b   1.000
_cell.length_c   1.000
_cell.angle_alpha   90.00
_cell.angle_beta   90.00
_cell.angle_gamma   90.00
#
_symmetry.space_group_name_H-M   'P 1'
#
loop_
_entity.id
_entity.type
_entity.pdbx_description
1 polymer ?
#
loop_
_entity_poly.entity_id
_entity_poly.type
_entity_poly.pdbx_seq_one_letter_code
_entity_poly.pdbx_strand_id
1 'polypeptide(L)'
;MLLFFKQNQDQRTLDMDTAVTMIHLLLHGSWSLLNDFLEFLQNSKYKVLNRDQWCNVLEFSRSILPDLSNYDEDGAWPVLMDEFVEWYRQKHPPQSSSA
;
A
#
# COMPACT_ATOMS: atom_id res chain seq x y z
N MET A 1 9.34 -16.17 1.00
CA MET A 1 9.16 -14.77 0.59
C MET A 1 10.39 -13.89 0.83
N LEU A 2 10.97 -13.85 2.03
CA LEU A 2 12.29 -13.22 2.27
C LEU A 2 13.46 -13.87 1.49
N LEU A 3 13.30 -15.11 1.02
CA LEU A 3 14.30 -15.82 0.22
C LEU A 3 14.48 -15.22 -1.19
N PHE A 4 13.44 -14.65 -1.81
CA PHE A 4 13.55 -13.97 -3.12
C PHE A 4 14.43 -12.71 -3.02
N PHE A 5 14.29 -11.95 -1.93
CA PHE A 5 15.15 -10.81 -1.63
C PHE A 5 16.57 -11.21 -1.25
N LYS A 6 16.78 -12.43 -0.73
CA LYS A 6 18.10 -12.91 -0.27
C LYS A 6 19.00 -13.35 -1.44
N GLN A 7 18.44 -13.71 -2.59
CA GLN A 7 19.20 -14.20 -3.76
C GLN A 7 19.70 -13.07 -4.67
N ASN A 8 19.12 -11.87 -4.58
CA ASN A 8 19.48 -10.68 -5.36
C ASN A 8 20.15 -9.64 -4.44
N GLN A 9 21.38 -9.91 -3.99
CA GLN A 9 22.09 -9.03 -3.04
C GLN A 9 22.32 -7.60 -3.55
N ASP A 10 22.19 -7.35 -4.87
CA ASP A 10 22.38 -6.03 -5.49
C ASP A 10 21.09 -5.30 -5.90
N GLN A 11 19.92 -5.96 -5.94
CA GLN A 11 18.65 -5.32 -6.29
C GLN A 11 17.52 -5.72 -5.33
N ARG A 12 17.38 -4.96 -4.23
CA ARG A 12 16.33 -5.13 -3.21
C ARG A 12 14.99 -4.49 -3.62
N THR A 13 14.59 -4.65 -4.87
CA THR A 13 13.41 -4.02 -5.45
C THR A 13 12.59 -5.06 -6.21
N LEU A 14 11.28 -5.05 -6.00
CA LEU A 14 10.30 -5.78 -6.80
C LEU A 14 9.75 -4.86 -7.87
N ASP A 15 9.61 -5.35 -9.10
CA ASP A 15 8.83 -4.65 -10.11
C ASP A 15 7.36 -4.52 -9.67
N MET A 16 6.70 -3.46 -10.15
CA MET A 16 5.34 -3.14 -9.71
C MET A 16 4.34 -4.25 -10.02
N ASP A 17 4.45 -4.89 -11.19
CA ASP A 17 3.53 -5.96 -11.61
C ASP A 17 3.61 -7.19 -10.70
N THR A 18 4.83 -7.63 -10.40
CA THR A 18 5.08 -8.70 -9.43
C THR A 18 4.63 -8.29 -8.03
N ALA A 19 4.92 -7.06 -7.62
CA ALA A 19 4.52 -6.57 -6.30
C ALA A 19 2.99 -6.57 -6.13
N VAL A 20 2.25 -6.02 -7.10
CA VAL A 20 0.77 -6.01 -7.13
C VAL A 20 0.23 -7.43 -7.05
N THR A 21 0.74 -8.35 -7.86
CA THR A 21 0.31 -9.76 -7.87
C THR A 21 0.54 -10.43 -6.52
N MET A 22 1.70 -10.20 -5.90
CA MET A 22 2.03 -10.79 -4.61
C MET A 22 1.22 -10.19 -3.47
N ILE A 23 1.01 -8.86 -3.44
CA ILE A 23 0.18 -8.18 -2.42
C ILE A 23 -1.25 -8.70 -2.51
N HIS A 24 -1.79 -8.79 -3.73
CA HIS A 24 -3.09 -9.39 -3.98
C HIS A 24 -3.14 -10.80 -3.38
N LEU A 25 -2.23 -11.70 -3.76
CA LEU A 25 -2.25 -13.08 -3.28
C LEU A 25 -2.15 -13.21 -1.76
N LEU A 26 -1.38 -12.35 -1.10
CA LEU A 26 -1.13 -12.40 0.35
C LEU A 26 -2.27 -11.85 1.19
N LEU A 27 -2.90 -10.77 0.73
CA LEU A 27 -3.85 -9.98 1.52
C LEU A 27 -5.29 -10.15 1.03
N HIS A 28 -5.51 -10.93 -0.04
CA HIS A 28 -6.83 -11.22 -0.56
C HIS A 28 -7.70 -11.88 0.51
N GLY A 29 -8.83 -11.24 0.80
CA GLY A 29 -9.80 -11.68 1.80
C GLY A 29 -9.54 -11.19 3.23
N SER A 30 -8.41 -10.55 3.52
CA SER A 30 -8.09 -10.01 4.86
C SER A 30 -7.97 -8.49 4.92
N TRP A 31 -7.62 -7.83 3.82
CA TRP A 31 -7.45 -6.37 3.80
C TRP A 31 -8.50 -5.69 2.93
N SER A 32 -9.41 -4.94 3.54
CA SER A 32 -10.54 -4.31 2.84
C SER A 32 -10.12 -3.23 1.84
N LEU A 33 -9.00 -2.55 2.08
CA LEU A 33 -8.45 -1.51 1.21
C LEU A 33 -7.59 -2.07 0.07
N LEU A 34 -7.45 -3.39 -0.03
CA LEU A 34 -6.56 -4.04 -1.00
C LEU A 34 -6.85 -3.60 -2.43
N ASN A 35 -8.12 -3.63 -2.86
CA ASN A 35 -8.46 -3.32 -4.25
C ASN A 35 -8.09 -1.89 -4.62
N ASP A 36 -8.42 -0.93 -3.76
CA ASP A 36 -8.06 0.48 -3.94
C ASP A 36 -6.54 0.68 -3.90
N PHE A 37 -5.84 -0.04 -3.03
CA PHE A 37 -4.39 0.02 -2.95
C PHE A 37 -3.70 -0.52 -4.22
N LEU A 38 -4.18 -1.64 -4.77
CA LEU A 38 -3.66 -2.20 -6.02
C LEU A 38 -3.93 -1.26 -7.20
N GLU A 39 -5.11 -0.65 -7.25
CA GLU A 39 -5.44 0.35 -8.26
C GLU A 39 -4.54 1.60 -8.14
N PHE A 40 -4.30 2.08 -6.91
CA PHE A 40 -3.35 3.15 -6.66
C PHE A 40 -1.95 2.78 -7.16
N LEU A 41 -1.44 1.60 -6.81
CA LEU A 41 -0.12 1.15 -7.26
C LEU A 41 0.00 1.09 -8.78
N GLN A 42 -1.03 0.60 -9.48
CA GLN A 42 -1.08 0.52 -10.95
C GLN A 42 -1.10 1.91 -11.60
N ASN A 43 -1.78 2.88 -10.99
CA ASN A 43 -1.84 4.26 -11.49
C ASN A 43 -0.68 5.14 -10.97
N SER A 44 0.15 4.60 -10.08
CA SER A 44 1.23 5.36 -9.46
C SER A 44 2.39 5.60 -10.43
N LYS A 45 3.19 6.63 -10.13
CA LYS A 45 4.46 6.91 -10.81
C LYS A 45 5.55 5.86 -10.50
N TYR A 46 5.36 5.04 -9.47
CA TYR A 46 6.36 4.08 -9.01
C TYR A 46 6.44 2.89 -9.97
N LYS A 47 7.66 2.52 -10.37
CA LYS A 47 7.91 1.35 -11.24
C LYS A 47 8.36 0.12 -10.46
N VAL A 48 8.84 0.33 -9.25
CA VAL A 48 9.36 -0.72 -8.36
C VAL A 48 9.00 -0.38 -6.92
N LEU A 49 8.85 -1.42 -6.09
CA LEU A 49 8.79 -1.30 -4.63
C LEU A 49 10.08 -1.85 -4.03
N ASN A 50 10.72 -1.07 -3.16
CA ASN A 50 11.87 -1.56 -2.41
C ASN A 50 11.41 -2.42 -1.20
N ARG A 51 12.36 -3.13 -0.58
CA ARG A 51 12.08 -3.98 0.58
C ARG A 51 11.39 -3.23 1.73
N ASP A 52 11.78 -1.99 1.99
CA ASP A 52 11.27 -1.23 3.14
C ASP A 52 9.83 -0.76 2.88
N GLN A 53 9.54 -0.28 1.68
CA GLN A 53 8.18 0.04 1.22
C GLN A 53 7.28 -1.20 1.29
N TRP A 54 7.76 -2.34 0.80
CA TRP A 54 7.04 -3.61 0.88
C TRP A 54 6.69 -3.98 2.34
N CYS A 55 7.65 -3.90 3.25
CA CYS A 55 7.41 -4.15 4.66
C CYS A 55 6.35 -3.21 5.24
N ASN A 56 6.43 -1.91 4.90
CA ASN A 56 5.46 -0.91 5.32
C ASN A 56 4.05 -1.20 4.77
N VAL A 57 3.91 -1.65 3.52
CA VAL A 57 2.60 -2.06 2.95
C VAL A 57 1.97 -3.19 3.79
N LEU A 58 2.76 -4.21 4.12
CA LEU A 58 2.27 -5.32 4.92
C LEU A 58 1.91 -4.89 6.35
N GLU A 59 2.68 -3.97 6.93
CA GLU A 59 2.38 -3.41 8.25
C GLU A 59 1.12 -2.55 8.22
N PHE A 60 1.01 -1.65 7.24
CA PHE A 60 -0.16 -0.81 7.01
C PHE A 60 -1.43 -1.66 6.90
N SER A 61 -1.38 -2.76 6.14
CA SER A 61 -2.54 -3.64 5.96
C SER A 61 -3.05 -4.30 7.24
N ARG A 62 -2.21 -4.38 8.28
CA ARG A 62 -2.52 -5.01 9.58
C ARG A 62 -2.81 -3.99 10.66
N SER A 63 -2.15 -2.84 10.61
CA SER A 63 -2.20 -1.81 11.64
C SER A 63 -3.28 -0.77 11.35
N ILE A 64 -3.54 -0.44 10.08
CA ILE A 64 -4.48 0.61 9.69
C ILE A 64 -5.87 0.03 9.46
N LEU A 65 -6.87 0.71 10.02
CA LEU A 65 -8.27 0.35 9.90
C LEU A 65 -8.79 0.66 8.48
N PRO A 66 -9.83 -0.08 8.01
CA PRO A 66 -10.42 0.14 6.68
C PRO A 66 -10.97 1.54 6.45
N ASP A 67 -11.31 2.27 7.50
CA ASP A 67 -11.82 3.64 7.44
C ASP A 67 -10.71 4.70 7.51
N LEU A 68 -9.44 4.27 7.63
CA LEU A 68 -8.26 5.14 7.81
C LEU A 68 -8.37 6.08 9.02
N SER A 69 -9.26 5.77 9.99
CA SER A 69 -9.51 6.62 11.16
C SER A 69 -8.33 6.69 12.12
N ASN A 70 -7.51 5.65 12.14
CA ASN A 70 -6.30 5.56 12.96
C ASN A 70 -5.01 5.87 12.18
N TYR A 71 -5.13 6.39 10.95
CA TYR A 71 -3.97 6.83 10.19
C TYR A 71 -3.48 8.18 10.68
N ASP A 72 -2.20 8.24 11.06
CA ASP A 72 -1.50 9.46 11.47
C ASP A 72 -0.60 9.94 10.32
N GLU A 73 -0.93 11.12 9.78
CA GLU A 73 -0.20 11.77 8.69
C GLU A 73 1.14 12.36 9.12
N ASP A 74 1.32 12.64 10.41
CA ASP A 74 2.61 12.99 11.00
C ASP A 74 3.40 11.75 11.47
N GLY A 75 2.87 10.56 11.17
CA GLY A 75 3.46 9.27 11.52
C GLY A 75 4.75 8.96 10.75
N ALA A 76 5.45 7.91 11.17
CA ALA A 76 6.69 7.46 10.53
C ALA A 76 6.47 6.65 9.23
N TRP A 77 5.31 6.79 8.60
CA TRP A 77 4.98 6.07 7.37
C TRP A 77 5.76 6.64 6.18
N PRO A 78 6.08 5.82 5.18
CA PRO A 78 6.71 6.33 3.97
C PRO A 78 5.70 7.11 3.14
N VAL A 79 6.19 8.09 2.38
CA VAL A 79 5.41 8.96 1.47
C VAL A 79 4.44 8.18 0.57
N LEU A 80 4.78 6.94 0.20
CA LEU A 80 3.90 6.05 -0.56
C LEU A 80 2.55 5.80 0.13
N MET A 81 2.54 5.66 1.46
CA MET A 81 1.32 5.46 2.25
C MET A 81 0.53 6.77 2.33
N ASP A 82 1.20 7.90 2.52
CA ASP A 82 0.56 9.21 2.53
C ASP A 82 -0.15 9.49 1.21
N GLU A 83 0.55 9.29 0.09
CA GLU A 83 -0.01 9.45 -1.26
C GLU A 83 -1.20 8.49 -1.49
N PHE A 84 -1.16 7.27 -0.96
CA PHE A 84 -2.28 6.34 -1.04
C PHE A 84 -3.49 6.82 -0.23
N VAL A 85 -3.28 7.24 1.01
CA VAL A 85 -4.35 7.73 1.89
C VAL A 85 -5.00 8.97 1.30
N GLU A 86 -4.20 9.89 0.78
CA GLU A 86 -4.68 11.08 0.08
C GLU A 86 -5.53 10.69 -1.15
N TRP A 87 -5.01 9.79 -2.00
CA TRP A 87 -5.72 9.31 -3.18
C TRP A 87 -7.04 8.62 -2.82
N TYR A 88 -7.04 7.79 -1.77
CA TYR A 88 -8.24 7.09 -1.29
C TYR A 88 -9.29 8.08 -0.78
N ARG A 89 -8.90 9.07 0.03
CA ARG A 89 -9.80 10.13 0.55
C ARG A 89 -10.39 10.99 -0.57
N GLN A 90 -9.64 11.25 -1.65
CA GLN A 90 -10.15 11.96 -2.83
C GLN A 90 -11.19 11.14 -3.59
N LYS A 91 -10.96 9.83 -3.74
CA LYS A 91 -11.87 8.90 -4.43
C LYS A 91 -13.13 8.58 -3.62
N HIS A 92 -13.00 8.54 -2.29
CA HIS A 92 -14.08 8.33 -1.33
C HIS A 92 -14.26 9.59 -0.48
N PRO A 93 -14.79 10.67 -1.07
CA PRO A 93 -15.03 11.88 -0.29
C PRO A 93 -15.94 11.52 0.89
N PRO A 94 -15.66 12.05 2.10
CA PRO A 94 -16.60 11.93 3.19
C PRO A 94 -17.93 12.43 2.67
N GLN A 95 -18.99 11.62 2.76
CA GLN A 95 -20.31 12.07 2.36
C GLN A 95 -20.62 13.32 3.17
N SER A 96 -20.45 14.48 2.55
CA SER A 96 -20.93 15.75 3.07
C SER A 96 -22.43 15.57 3.19
N SER A 97 -22.90 15.28 4.40
CA SER A 97 -24.31 15.40 4.76
C SER A 97 -24.77 16.76 4.25
N SER A 98 -25.51 16.73 3.15
CA SER A 98 -26.29 17.89 2.71
C SER A 98 -27.33 18.10 3.79
N ALA A 99 -27.09 19.08 4.66
CA ALA A 99 -28.06 19.69 5.54
C ALA A 99 -28.11 21.18 5.22
#